data_AF-A0A383C3D9-F1
#
_entry.id   AF-A0A383C3D9-F1
#
_cell.length_a   1.000
_cell.length_b   1.000
_cell.length_c   1.000
_cell.angle_alpha   90.00
_cell.angle_beta   90.00
_cell.angle_gamma   90.00
#
_symmetry.space_group_name_H-M   'P 1'
#
loop_
_entity.id
_entity.type
_entity.pdbx_description
1 polymer ?
#
loop_
_entity_poly.entity_id
_entity_poly.type
_entity_poly.pdbx_seq_one_letter_code
_entity_poly.pdbx_strand_id
1 'polypeptide(L)' 'VTVDFYGTGRRKKATARVFLKPGTGSISINRTTLEVHFPTPSVRTRISEPLLLCEATEK' A
#
# COMPACT_ATOMS: atom_id res chain seq x y z
N VAL A 1 9.46 19.54 -7.63
CA VAL A 1 9.60 18.86 -6.32
C VAL A 1 8.42 17.92 -6.19
N THR A 2 8.63 16.61 -6.33
CA THR A 2 7.54 15.63 -6.14
C THR A 2 7.21 15.53 -4.66
N VAL A 3 5.94 15.71 -4.32
CA VAL A 3 5.46 15.63 -2.93
C VAL A 3 5.34 14.16 -2.56
N ASP A 4 6.16 13.71 -1.61
CA ASP A 4 6.08 12.36 -1.04
C ASP A 4 5.24 12.43 0.24
N PHE A 5 4.13 11.70 0.28
CA PHE A 5 3.30 11.63 1.49
C PHE A 5 3.80 10.51 2.39
N TYR A 6 4.29 10.89 3.57
CA TYR A 6 4.76 9.94 4.58
C TYR A 6 3.62 9.55 5.52
N GLY A 7 3.43 8.24 5.69
CA GLY A 7 2.46 7.67 6.63
C GLY A 7 3.08 6.57 7.48
N THR A 8 2.53 6.37 8.67
CA THR A 8 2.85 5.21 9.51
C THR A 8 1.57 4.47 9.87
N GLY A 9 1.68 3.15 10.02
CA GLY A 9 0.57 2.29 10.39
C GLY A 9 0.99 1.24 11.39
N ARG A 10 0.11 0.89 12.34
CA ARG A 10 0.36 -0.15 13.34
C ARG A 10 -0.84 -1.08 13.44
N ARG A 11 -0.60 -2.40 13.43
CA ARG A 11 -1.62 -3.41 13.70
C ARG A 11 -1.07 -4.45 14.68
N LYS A 12 -1.73 -4.59 15.84
CA LYS A 12 -1.27 -5.44 16.95
C LYS A 12 0.16 -5.05 17.37
N LYS A 13 1.13 -5.94 17.11
CA LYS A 13 2.58 -5.74 17.38
C LYS A 13 3.38 -5.32 16.14
N ALA A 14 2.78 -5.29 14.95
CA ALA A 14 3.47 -4.93 13.71
C ALA A 14 3.34 -3.43 13.40
N THR A 15 4.43 -2.82 12.93
CA THR A 15 4.51 -1.44 12.48
C THR A 15 4.95 -1.38 11.02
N ALA A 16 4.40 -0.43 10.27
CA ALA A 16 4.71 -0.20 8.86
C ALA A 16 4.93 1.29 8.61
N ARG A 17 5.85 1.60 7.69
CA ARG A 17 6.10 2.93 7.15
C ARG A 17 5.72 2.92 5.68
N VAL A 18 4.95 3.91 5.27
CA VAL A 18 4.39 4.00 3.92
C VAL A 18 4.81 5.33 3.31
N PHE A 19 5.21 5.28 2.05
CA PHE A 19 5.48 6.45 1.22
C PHE A 19 4.50 6.38 0.06
N LEU A 20 3.60 7.36 -0.03
CA LEU A 20 2.69 7.49 -1.17
C LEU A 20 3.21 8.57 -2.10
N LYS A 21 3.19 8.26 -3.39
CA LYS A 21 3.56 9.18 -4.46
C LYS A 21 2.48 9.09 -5.53
N PRO A 22 2.10 10.21 -6.16
CA PRO A 22 1.18 10.17 -7.29
C PRO A 22 1.80 9.36 -8.44
N GLY A 23 1.07 8.40 -9.00
CA GLY A 23 1.59 7.56 -10.08
C GLY A 23 0.75 6.34 -10.44
N THR A 24 1.41 5.32 -11.01
CA THR A 24 0.80 4.14 -11.64
C THR A 24 0.19 3.12 -10.67
N GLY A 25 -0.02 3.46 -9.40
CA GLY A 25 -0.65 2.56 -8.41
C GLY A 25 0.18 1.32 -8.04
N SER A 26 1.49 1.30 -8.34
CA SER A 26 2.34 0.14 -8.03
C SER A 26 2.62 0.00 -6.53
N ILE A 27 2.22 -1.13 -5.93
CA ILE A 27 2.44 -1.41 -4.51
C ILE A 27 3.59 -2.39 -4.32
N SER A 28 4.66 -1.91 -3.68
CA SER A 28 5.82 -2.72 -3.30
C SER A 28 6.03 -2.70 -1.78
N ILE A 29 6.40 -3.84 -1.20
CA ILE A 29 6.63 -4.03 0.23
C ILE A 29 8.01 -4.66 0.40
N ASN A 30 8.92 -4.04 1.15
CA ASN A 30 10.27 -4.56 1.40
C ASN A 30 11.02 -5.04 0.14
N ARG A 31 10.89 -4.31 -0.98
CA ARG A 31 11.47 -4.63 -2.32
C ARG A 31 10.83 -5.84 -3.03
N THR A 32 9.72 -6.33 -2.51
CA THR A 32 8.96 -7.45 -3.06
C THR A 32 7.57 -6.98 -3.50
N THR A 33 6.98 -7.61 -4.52
CA THR A 33 5.63 -7.29 -4.96
C THR A 33 4.59 -7.75 -3.95
N LEU A 34 3.42 -7.10 -3.97
CA LEU A 34 2.31 -7.44 -3.08
C LEU A 34 1.91 -8.93 -3.19
N GLU A 35 2.06 -9.52 -4.38
CA GLU A 35 1.70 -10.91 -4.63
C GLU A 35 2.60 -11.92 -3.93
N VAL A 36 3.91 -11.67 -3.96
CA VAL A 36 4.90 -12.55 -3.34
C VAL A 36 4.89 -12.36 -1.82
N HIS A 37 4.67 -11.13 -1.34
CA HIS A 37 4.69 -10.85 0.09
C HIS A 37 3.41 -11.33 0.82
N PHE A 38 2.27 -11.28 0.13
CA PHE A 38 0.99 -11.80 0.61
C PHE A 38 0.39 -12.77 -0.42
N PRO A 39 0.67 -14.08 -0.31
CA PRO A 39 0.17 -15.07 -1.27
C PRO A 39 -1.35 -15.25 -1.21
N THR A 40 -1.97 -14.98 -0.06
CA THR A 40 -3.41 -15.15 0.13
C THR A 40 -4.20 -13.99 -0.51
N PRO A 41 -5.13 -14.28 -1.45
CA PRO A 41 -5.86 -13.24 -2.18
C PRO A 41 -6.74 -12.38 -1.27
N SER A 42 -7.36 -12.96 -0.24
CA SER A 42 -8.21 -12.21 0.70
C SER A 42 -7.47 -11.10 1.43
N VAL A 43 -6.16 -11.25 1.68
CA VAL A 43 -5.34 -10.21 2.31
C VAL A 43 -5.06 -9.09 1.29
N ARG A 44 -4.86 -9.44 0.02
CA ARG A 44 -4.66 -8.46 -1.06
C ARG A 44 -5.89 -7.57 -1.22
N THR A 45 -7.09 -8.17 -1.25
CA THR A 45 -8.35 -7.44 -1.34
C THR A 45 -8.52 -6.44 -0.20
N ARG A 46 -8.20 -6.83 1.04
CA ARG A 46 -8.27 -5.91 2.20
C ARG A 46 -7.29 -4.75 2.13
N ILE A 47 -6.17 -4.91 1.44
CA ILE A 47 -5.18 -3.82 1.25
C ILE A 47 -5.67 -2.86 0.16
N SER A 48 -6.30 -3.36 -0.91
CA SER A 48 -6.78 -2.54 -2.02
C SER A 48 -8.11 -1.83 -1.74
N GLU A 49 -8.99 -2.43 -0.93
CA GLU A 49 -10.30 -1.89 -0.57
C GLU A 49 -10.30 -0.41 -0.12
N PRO A 50 -9.43 0.05 0.81
CA PRO A 50 -9.38 1.45 1.20
C PRO A 50 -8.90 2.37 0.06
N LEU A 51 -8.03 1.90 -0.83
CA LEU A 51 -7.52 2.69 -1.96
C LEU A 51 -8.59 2.87 -3.04
N LEU A 52 -9.45 1.87 -3.22
CA LEU A 52 -10.63 1.91 -4.07
C LEU A 52 -11.67 2.90 -3.55
N LEU A 53 -11.99 2.83 -2.25
CA LEU A 53 -12.95 3.73 -1.61
C LEU A 53 -12.53 5.20 -1.68
N CYS A 54 -11.23 5.47 -1.60
CA CYS A 54 -10.71 6.84 -1.69
C CYS A 54 -10.44 7.30 -3.14
N GLU A 55 -10.79 6.50 -4.15
CA GLU A 55 -10.49 6.78 -5.57
C GLU A 55 -9.01 7.18 -5.79
N ALA A 56 -8.11 6.54 -5.06
CA ALA A 56 -6.68 6.81 -5.02
C ALA A 56 -5.88 5.71 -5.72
N THR A 57 -6.53 4.94 -6.60
CA THR A 57 -5.93 3.78 -7.26
C THR A 57 -5.03 4.18 -8.44
N GLU A 58 -5.27 5.35 -9.05
CA GLU A 58 -4.59 5.81 -10.28
C GLU A 58 -4.12 7.28 -10.22
N LYS A 59 -3.98 7.83 -9.01
CA LYS A 59 -3.55 9.23 -8.80
C LYS A 59 -2.09 9.34 -8.42
#